data_AF-A0A933MP38-F1
#
_entry.id   AF-A0A933MP38-F1
#
_cell.length_a   1.000
_cell.length_b   1.000
_cell.length_c   1.000
_cell.angle_alpha   90.00
_cell.angle_beta   90.00
_cell.angle_gamma   90.00
#
_symmetry.space_group_name_H-M   'P 1'
#
loop_
_entity.id
_entity.type
_entity.pdbx_description
1 polymer ?
#
loop_
_entity_poly.entity_id
_entity_poly.type
_entity_poly.pdbx_seq_one_letter_code
_entity_poly.pdbx_strand_id
1 'polypeptide(L)'
;MKQPSRKELSGKLARARQRVASSSIEVVDQESLVADLLDLGYLVEDLPSILRALLDEVREQDYSGGNPPQRSYKEVIRDSELFAFTWWSKRLGCRAYLKFALKGNTLWLVSLHEARKP
;
A
#
# COMPACT_ATOMS: atom_id res chain seq x y z
N MET A 1 3.37 9.91 21.22
CA MET A 1 3.00 8.79 20.32
C MET A 1 4.26 8.34 19.58
N LYS A 2 4.47 7.03 19.37
CA LYS A 2 5.77 6.48 18.91
C LYS A 2 5.80 6.27 17.39
N GLN A 3 6.95 6.55 16.79
CA GLN A 3 7.29 6.15 15.41
C GLN A 3 7.26 4.62 15.29
N PRO A 4 6.74 4.05 14.19
CA PRO A 4 6.84 2.62 13.94
C PRO A 4 8.30 2.18 13.89
N SER A 5 8.64 1.16 14.65
CA SER A 5 9.94 0.52 14.57
C SER A 5 10.11 -0.20 13.23
N ARG A 6 11.37 -0.38 12.81
CA ARG A 6 11.72 -1.20 11.63
C ARG A 6 11.12 -2.60 11.72
N LYS A 7 11.10 -3.20 12.92
CA LYS A 7 10.51 -4.52 13.17
C LYS A 7 8.99 -4.52 12.94
N GLU A 8 8.29 -3.49 13.40
CA GLU A 8 6.85 -3.36 13.15
C GLU A 8 6.56 -3.20 11.66
N LEU A 9 7.27 -2.31 10.97
CA LEU A 9 7.09 -2.09 9.53
C LEU A 9 7.37 -3.36 8.71
N SER A 10 8.48 -4.05 9.00
CA SER A 10 8.81 -5.34 8.38
C SER A 10 7.71 -6.37 8.63
N GLY A 11 7.18 -6.45 9.86
CA GLY A 11 6.04 -7.32 10.19
C GLY A 11 4.76 -6.96 9.43
N LYS A 12 4.47 -5.67 9.22
CA LYS A 12 3.31 -5.22 8.43
C LYS A 12 3.48 -5.56 6.95
N LEU A 13 4.66 -5.36 6.38
CA LEU A 13 4.98 -5.78 5.01
C LEU A 13 4.87 -7.29 4.82
N ALA A 14 5.37 -8.09 5.77
CA ALA A 14 5.23 -9.54 5.72
C ALA A 14 3.77 -10.00 5.72
N ARG A 15 2.93 -9.38 6.58
CA ARG A 15 1.49 -9.64 6.60
C ARG A 15 0.82 -9.21 5.30
N ALA A 16 1.21 -8.06 4.73
CA ALA A 16 0.70 -7.60 3.44
C ALA A 16 0.98 -8.61 2.33
N ARG A 17 2.22 -9.13 2.23
CA ARG A 17 2.59 -10.19 1.28
C ARG A 17 1.71 -11.44 1.43
N GLN A 18 1.49 -11.87 2.68
CA GLN A 18 0.60 -13.00 2.94
C GLN A 18 -0.83 -12.76 2.45
N ARG A 19 -1.37 -11.54 2.63
CA ARG A 19 -2.75 -11.21 2.18
C ARG A 19 -2.86 -11.19 0.66
N VAL A 20 -1.84 -10.67 -0.02
CA VAL A 20 -1.78 -10.70 -1.48
C VAL A 20 -1.66 -12.12 -2.01
N ALA A 21 -0.89 -12.98 -1.35
CA ALA A 21 -0.77 -14.39 -1.72
C ALA A 21 -2.08 -15.17 -1.54
N SER A 22 -2.89 -14.81 -0.55
CA SER A 22 -4.20 -15.43 -0.28
C SER A 22 -5.38 -14.74 -0.99
N SER A 23 -5.11 -13.85 -1.96
CA SER A 23 -6.14 -13.05 -2.65
C SER A 23 -7.09 -12.30 -1.73
N SER A 24 -6.63 -11.93 -0.54
CA SER A 24 -7.42 -11.21 0.48
C SER A 24 -7.15 -9.71 0.40
N ILE A 25 -7.44 -9.14 -0.77
CA ILE A 25 -7.23 -7.73 -1.10
C ILE A 25 -8.59 -7.09 -1.36
N GLU A 26 -8.84 -5.97 -0.70
CA GLU A 26 -10.01 -5.11 -0.95
C GLU A 26 -9.54 -3.69 -1.24
N VAL A 27 -10.34 -2.94 -2.00
CA VAL A 27 -10.02 -1.57 -2.40
C VAL A 27 -10.95 -0.62 -1.66
N VAL A 28 -10.39 0.43 -1.04
CA VAL A 28 -11.20 1.40 -0.28
C VAL A 28 -12.01 2.32 -1.21
N ASP A 29 -11.45 2.68 -2.35
CA ASP A 29 -12.06 3.56 -3.36
C ASP A 29 -11.73 3.03 -4.77
N GLN A 30 -12.71 2.37 -5.39
CA GLN A 30 -12.50 1.72 -6.68
C GLN A 30 -12.30 2.72 -7.82
N GLU A 31 -13.04 3.83 -7.83
CA GLU A 31 -12.96 4.83 -8.90
C GLU A 31 -11.58 5.50 -8.90
N SER A 32 -11.09 5.91 -7.73
CA SER A 32 -9.75 6.49 -7.60
C SER A 32 -8.65 5.50 -8.00
N LEU A 33 -8.77 4.22 -7.62
CA LEU A 33 -7.77 3.22 -7.97
C LEU A 33 -7.72 2.95 -9.47
N VAL A 34 -8.88 2.89 -10.14
CA VAL A 34 -8.94 2.68 -11.60
C VAL A 34 -8.18 3.79 -12.31
N ALA A 35 -8.42 5.05 -11.94
CA ALA A 35 -7.71 6.18 -12.52
C ALA A 35 -6.20 6.09 -12.26
N ASP A 36 -5.78 5.80 -11.03
CA ASP A 36 -4.36 5.66 -10.67
C ASP A 36 -3.67 4.53 -11.46
N LEU A 37 -4.34 3.39 -11.66
CA LEU A 37 -3.78 2.26 -12.42
C LEU A 37 -3.65 2.59 -13.91
N LEU A 38 -4.64 3.28 -14.48
CA LEU A 38 -4.59 3.73 -15.87
C LEU A 38 -3.44 4.72 -16.09
N ASP A 39 -3.21 5.65 -15.16
CA ASP A 39 -2.07 6.56 -15.19
C ASP A 39 -0.72 5.82 -15.12
N LEU A 40 -0.67 4.68 -14.41
CA LEU A 40 0.49 3.78 -14.38
C LEU A 40 0.57 2.86 -15.61
N GLY A 41 -0.40 2.87 -16.51
CA GLY A 41 -0.45 2.04 -17.72
C GLY A 41 -0.92 0.59 -17.48
N TYR A 42 -1.72 0.35 -16.45
CA TYR A 42 -2.21 -0.97 -16.07
C TYR A 42 -3.73 -1.02 -15.93
N LEU A 43 -4.28 -2.24 -16.03
CA LEU A 43 -5.70 -2.50 -15.78
C LEU A 43 -5.92 -3.03 -14.36
N VAL A 44 -7.17 -2.98 -13.88
CA VAL A 44 -7.54 -3.49 -12.54
C VAL A 44 -7.23 -4.98 -12.39
N GLU A 45 -7.38 -5.75 -13.47
CA GLU A 45 -7.06 -7.19 -13.51
C GLU A 45 -5.58 -7.49 -13.24
N ASP A 46 -4.69 -6.55 -13.52
CA ASP A 46 -3.26 -6.68 -13.25
C ASP A 46 -2.91 -6.48 -11.77
N LEU A 47 -3.83 -5.89 -10.98
CA LEU A 47 -3.58 -5.42 -9.61
C LEU A 47 -2.96 -6.49 -8.71
N PRO A 48 -3.42 -7.76 -8.66
CA PRO A 48 -2.81 -8.76 -7.80
C PRO A 48 -1.35 -9.04 -8.16
N SER A 49 -1.03 -9.04 -9.47
CA SER A 49 0.33 -9.30 -9.96
C SER A 49 1.26 -8.12 -9.68
N ILE A 50 0.77 -6.89 -9.88
CA ILE A 50 1.50 -5.65 -9.59
C ILE A 50 1.77 -5.58 -8.10
N LEU A 51 0.73 -5.69 -7.27
CA LEU A 51 0.86 -5.53 -5.83
C LEU A 51 1.81 -6.55 -5.21
N ARG A 52 1.85 -7.79 -5.74
CA ARG A 52 2.86 -8.79 -5.36
C ARG A 52 4.28 -8.28 -5.63
N ALA A 53 4.56 -7.86 -6.87
CA ALA A 53 5.87 -7.35 -7.25
C ALA A 53 6.27 -6.11 -6.42
N LEU A 54 5.35 -5.18 -6.18
CA LEU A 54 5.60 -3.99 -5.37
C LEU A 54 5.96 -4.33 -3.93
N LEU A 55 5.24 -5.28 -3.32
CA LEU A 55 5.52 -5.72 -1.97
C LEU A 55 6.85 -6.49 -1.87
N ASP A 56 7.33 -7.12 -2.93
CA ASP A 56 8.65 -7.76 -2.96
C ASP A 56 9.80 -6.74 -3.09
N GLU A 57 9.53 -5.58 -3.67
CA GLU A 57 10.51 -4.48 -3.80
C GLU A 57 10.63 -3.65 -2.52
N VAL A 58 9.50 -3.27 -1.91
CA VAL A 58 9.45 -2.29 -0.82
C VAL A 58 10.04 -2.82 0.49
N ARG A 59 10.73 -1.94 1.22
CA ARG A 59 11.40 -2.22 2.50
C ARG A 59 10.93 -1.26 3.58
N GLU A 60 11.22 -1.58 4.84
CA GLU A 60 10.84 -0.75 5.98
C GLU A 60 11.45 0.66 5.95
N GLN A 61 12.60 0.83 5.29
CA GLN A 61 13.26 2.12 5.11
C GLN A 61 12.54 3.05 4.13
N ASP A 62 11.65 2.50 3.29
CA ASP A 62 10.87 3.24 2.31
C ASP A 62 9.58 3.83 2.92
N TYR A 63 9.37 3.64 4.23
CA TYR A 63 8.21 4.17 4.92
C TYR A 63 8.19 5.70 4.86
N SER A 64 7.10 6.23 4.31
CA SER A 64 6.87 7.67 4.13
C SER A 64 5.60 8.15 4.82
N GLY A 65 4.98 7.30 5.66
CA GLY A 65 3.82 7.65 6.47
C GLY A 65 4.15 8.53 7.69
N GLY A 66 3.10 8.96 8.38
CA GLY A 66 3.22 9.79 9.59
C GLY A 66 3.85 9.04 10.77
N ASN A 67 4.29 9.82 11.78
CA ASN A 67 4.81 9.32 13.05
C ASN A 67 4.04 9.95 14.22
N PRO A 68 3.02 9.25 14.80
CA PRO A 68 2.60 7.88 14.53
C PRO A 68 1.89 7.71 13.17
N PRO A 69 1.65 6.48 12.71
CA PRO A 69 0.84 6.23 11.52
C PRO A 69 -0.51 6.93 11.62
N GLN A 70 -0.93 7.56 10.52
CA GLN A 70 -2.25 8.16 10.42
C GLN A 70 -3.32 7.09 10.57
N ARG A 71 -4.41 7.38 11.26
CA ARG A 71 -5.59 6.50 11.30
C ARG A 71 -6.59 6.89 10.21
N SER A 72 -7.24 5.90 9.62
CA SER A 72 -8.27 6.13 8.61
C SER A 72 -9.59 6.57 9.22
N TYR A 73 -10.25 7.52 8.57
CA TYR A 73 -11.62 7.94 8.85
C TYR A 73 -12.65 7.24 7.94
N LYS A 74 -12.19 6.59 6.85
CA LYS A 74 -13.05 5.88 5.90
C LYS A 74 -13.73 4.71 6.60
N GLU A 75 -15.04 4.56 6.42
CA GLU A 75 -15.88 3.65 7.21
C GLU A 75 -15.38 2.20 7.24
N VAL A 76 -15.07 1.63 6.06
CA VAL A 76 -14.61 0.24 5.91
C VAL A 76 -13.33 -0.08 6.70
N ILE A 77 -12.46 0.91 6.88
CA ILE A 77 -11.18 0.79 7.60
C ILE A 77 -11.03 1.78 8.74
N ARG A 78 -12.15 2.24 9.33
CA ARG A 78 -12.13 3.23 10.41
C ARG A 78 -11.19 2.82 11.53
N ASP A 79 -10.42 3.78 12.03
CA ASP A 79 -9.40 3.65 13.08
C ASP A 79 -8.21 2.74 12.77
N SER A 80 -8.15 2.15 11.57
CA SER A 80 -7.02 1.35 11.14
C SER A 80 -5.82 2.24 10.83
N GLU A 81 -4.64 1.77 11.21
CA GLU A 81 -3.37 2.43 10.87
C GLU A 81 -3.14 2.37 9.35
N LEU A 82 -2.76 3.51 8.78
CA LEU A 82 -2.39 3.67 7.38
C LEU A 82 -0.88 3.60 7.23
N PHE A 83 -0.42 2.64 6.43
CA PHE A 83 0.99 2.49 6.10
C PHE A 83 1.22 2.99 4.69
N ALA A 84 2.04 4.03 4.56
CA ALA A 84 2.44 4.61 3.29
C ALA A 84 3.93 4.39 3.06
N PHE A 85 4.27 4.01 1.82
CA PHE A 85 5.64 3.76 1.40
C PHE A 85 5.92 4.47 0.08
N THR A 86 7.16 4.89 -0.10
CA THR A 86 7.62 5.57 -1.32
C THR A 86 9.02 5.09 -1.68
N TRP A 87 9.16 4.48 -2.84
CA TRP A 87 10.44 3.93 -3.32
C TRP A 87 10.54 4.05 -4.84
N TRP A 88 11.70 3.77 -5.41
CA TRP A 88 11.85 3.62 -6.86
C TRP A 88 11.45 2.19 -7.25
N SER A 89 10.33 2.03 -7.95
CA SER A 89 9.84 0.72 -8.36
C SER A 89 10.43 0.30 -9.70
N LYS A 90 11.00 -0.90 -9.75
CA LYS A 90 11.48 -1.48 -11.02
C LYS A 90 10.29 -1.97 -11.85
N ARG A 91 9.28 -2.54 -11.20
CA ARG A 91 8.03 -2.98 -11.84
C ARG A 91 7.30 -1.84 -12.54
N LEU A 92 7.18 -0.68 -11.90
CA LEU A 92 6.45 0.46 -12.46
C LEU A 92 7.34 1.42 -13.26
N GLY A 93 8.66 1.35 -13.11
CA GLY A 93 9.59 2.26 -13.79
C GLY A 93 9.54 3.71 -13.28
N CYS A 94 8.94 3.96 -12.11
CA CYS A 94 8.77 5.29 -11.54
C CYS A 94 9.03 5.30 -10.02
N ARG A 95 8.98 6.48 -9.41
CA ARG A 95 8.93 6.59 -7.95
C ARG A 95 7.52 6.24 -7.51
N ALA A 96 7.29 5.06 -6.97
CA ALA A 96 5.96 4.58 -6.60
C ALA A 96 5.52 5.11 -5.23
N TYR A 97 4.22 5.30 -5.05
CA TYR A 97 3.56 5.51 -3.77
C TYR A 97 2.54 4.41 -3.54
N LEU A 98 2.68 3.67 -2.43
CA LEU A 98 1.73 2.64 -2.01
C LEU A 98 1.20 2.98 -0.62
N LYS A 99 -0.12 2.98 -0.46
CA LYS A 99 -0.79 3.15 0.83
C LYS A 99 -1.79 2.04 1.08
N PHE A 100 -1.69 1.39 2.24
CA PHE A 100 -2.61 0.33 2.63
C PHE A 100 -2.91 0.33 4.13
N ALA A 101 -3.98 -0.38 4.49
CA ALA A 101 -4.31 -0.75 5.87
C ALA A 101 -4.42 -2.28 5.99
N LEU A 102 -4.17 -2.80 7.19
CA LEU A 102 -4.44 -4.20 7.53
C LEU A 102 -5.57 -4.24 8.55
N LYS A 103 -6.71 -4.83 8.20
CA LYS A 103 -7.87 -4.97 9.07
C LYS A 103 -8.46 -6.37 8.91
N GLY A 104 -8.55 -7.10 10.02
CA GLY A 104 -8.93 -8.51 10.01
C GLY A 104 -7.97 -9.35 9.16
N ASN A 105 -8.53 -10.12 8.23
CA ASN A 105 -7.77 -10.98 7.32
C ASN A 105 -7.42 -10.32 5.98
N THR A 106 -7.70 -9.03 5.83
CA THR A 106 -7.71 -8.33 4.54
C THR A 106 -6.66 -7.22 4.49
N LEU A 107 -5.99 -7.11 3.35
CA LEU A 107 -5.26 -5.92 2.97
C LEU A 107 -6.21 -4.97 2.26
N TRP A 108 -6.39 -3.78 2.83
CA TRP A 108 -7.19 -2.72 2.23
C TRP A 108 -6.28 -1.76 1.51
N LEU A 109 -6.34 -1.77 0.18
CA LEU A 109 -5.59 -0.86 -0.67
C LEU A 109 -6.26 0.52 -0.64
N VAL A 110 -5.47 1.52 -0.27
CA VAL A 110 -5.95 2.91 -0.12
C VAL A 110 -5.53 3.75 -1.32
N SER A 111 -4.29 3.61 -1.78
CA SER A 111 -3.75 4.35 -2.94
C SER A 111 -2.56 3.59 -3.55
N LEU A 112 -2.43 3.65 -4.87
CA LEU A 112 -1.28 3.14 -5.61
C LEU A 112 -1.06 4.00 -6.85
N HIS A 113 -0.08 4.89 -6.84
CA HIS A 113 0.17 5.81 -7.96
C HIS A 113 1.66 6.19 -8.04
N GLU A 114 2.07 6.91 -9.07
CA GLU A 114 3.37 7.57 -9.08
C GLU A 114 3.43 8.64 -7.99
N ALA A 115 4.46 8.59 -7.15
CA ALA A 115 4.73 9.58 -6.13
C ALA A 115 4.97 10.94 -6.80
N ARG A 116 4.05 11.87 -6.55
CA ARG A 116 4.18 13.24 -7.04
C ARG A 116 5.43 13.87 -6.41
N LYS A 117 6.16 14.65 -7.21
CA LYS A 117 7.22 15.51 -6.67
C LYS A 117 6.57 16.50 -5.68
N PRO A 118 7.24 16.80 -4.56
CA PRO A 118 6.75 17.79 -3.60
C PRO A 118 6.56 19.17 -4.23
#